data_AF-A0A2V8BH12-F1
#
_entry.id   AF-A0A2V8BH12-F1
#
_cell.length_a   1.000
_cell.length_b   1.000
_cell.length_c   1.000
_cell.angle_alpha   90.00
_cell.angle_beta   90.00
_cell.angle_gamma   90.00
#
_symmetry.space_group_name_H-M   'P 1'
#
loop_
_entity.id
_entity.type
_entity.pdbx_description
1 polymer ?
#
loop_
_entity_poly.entity_id
_entity_poly.type
_entity_poly.pdbx_seq_one_letter_code
_entity_poly.pdbx_strand_id
1 'polypeptide(L)' 'IATFALCGFANFSSIGIQIGGIGALAPNRRHDLARLGLRAMFAGTLANFMTATIAGFLL' A
#
# COMPACT_ATOMS: atom_id res chain seq x y z
N ILE A 1 -10.63 8.56 13.36
CA ILE A 1 -9.21 8.73 12.94
C ILE A 1 -8.47 7.38 12.86
N ALA A 2 -8.22 6.68 13.97
CA ALA A 2 -7.45 5.42 13.97
C ALA A 2 -8.02 4.34 13.05
N THR A 3 -9.34 4.15 13.01
CA THR A 3 -10.01 3.21 12.11
C THR A 3 -9.65 3.45 10.64
N PHE A 4 -9.65 4.71 10.20
CA PHE A 4 -9.31 5.08 8.82
C PHE A 4 -7.81 4.99 8.54
N ALA A 5 -6.97 5.33 9.53
CA ALA A 5 -5.52 5.23 9.40
C ALA A 5 -5.04 3.76 9.26
N LEU A 6 -5.75 2.83 9.91
CA LEU A 6 -5.44 1.40 9.89
C LEU A 6 -6.17 0.64 8.77
N CYS A 7 -7.12 1.25 8.07
CA CYS A 7 -7.90 0.61 7.01
C CYS A 7 -7.10 0.49 5.70
N GLY A 8 -6.06 -0.34 5.70
CA GLY A 8 -5.35 -0.69 4.47
C GLY A 8 -4.16 -1.62 4.69
N PHE A 9 -3.76 -2.31 3.63
CA PHE A 9 -2.66 -3.27 3.62
C PHE A 9 -1.31 -2.62 3.28
N ALA A 10 -1.06 -1.40 3.74
CA ALA A 10 0.20 -0.71 3.49
C ALA A 10 1.27 -1.15 4.50
N ASN A 11 1.91 -2.30 4.24
CA ASN A 11 2.96 -2.87 5.09
C ASN A 11 3.99 -3.65 4.25
N PHE A 12 5.10 -4.06 4.87
CA PHE A 12 6.18 -4.78 4.19
C PHE A 12 5.77 -6.15 3.64
N SER A 13 4.92 -6.89 4.36
CA SER A 13 4.42 -8.21 3.90
C SER A 13 3.60 -8.07 2.61
N SER A 14 2.79 -7.02 2.51
CA SER A 14 1.97 -6.75 1.32
C SER A 14 2.79 -6.42 0.06
N ILE A 15 4.05 -5.98 0.19
CA ILE A 15 4.98 -5.87 -0.94
C ILE A 15 5.28 -7.27 -1.50
N GLY A 16 5.61 -8.22 -0.63
CA GLY A 16 5.85 -9.62 -1.01
C GLY A 16 4.62 -10.26 -1.63
N ILE A 17 3.42 -10.00 -1.09
CA ILE A 17 2.15 -10.47 -1.65
C ILE A 17 1.96 -9.94 -3.08
N GLN A 18 2.23 -8.67 -3.33
CA GLN A 18 2.10 -8.09 -4.67
C GLN A 18 3.15 -8.61 -5.66
N ILE A 19 4.41 -8.76 -5.22
CA ILE A 19 5.47 -9.36 -6.06
C ILE A 19 5.14 -10.81 -6.39
N GLY A 20 4.64 -11.59 -5.42
CA GLY A 20 4.24 -12.98 -5.63
C GLY A 20 3.01 -13.11 -6.53
N GLY A 21 1.93 -12.40 -6.20
CA GLY A 21 0.66 -12.46 -6.93
C GLY A 21 0.75 -11.85 -8.33
N ILE A 22 1.05 -10.55 -8.42
CA ILE A 22 1.14 -9.84 -9.72
C ILE A 22 2.33 -10.36 -10.51
N GLY A 23 3.45 -10.67 -9.86
CA GLY A 23 4.60 -11.25 -10.54
C GLY A 23 4.40 -12.68 -11.02
N ALA A 24 3.45 -13.45 -10.50
CA ALA A 24 3.05 -14.73 -11.11
C ALA A 24 2.23 -14.51 -12.39
N LEU A 25 1.40 -13.47 -12.44
CA LEU A 25 0.60 -13.10 -13.60
C LEU A 25 1.45 -12.43 -14.70
N ALA A 26 2.47 -11.65 -14.32
CA ALA A 26 3.37 -10.96 -15.22
C ALA A 26 4.85 -11.14 -14.79
N PRO A 27 5.48 -12.29 -15.11
CA PRO A 27 6.84 -12.63 -14.66
C PRO A 27 7.88 -11.57 -15.05
N ASN A 28 7.76 -11.02 -16.27
CA ASN A 28 8.68 -10.00 -16.80
C ASN A 28 8.62 -8.67 -16.03
N ARG A 29 7.57 -8.43 -15.24
CA ARG A 29 7.37 -7.20 -14.44
C ARG A 29 7.79 -7.34 -12.98
N ARG A 30 8.26 -8.52 -12.53
CA ARG A 30 8.67 -8.75 -11.13
C ARG A 30 9.69 -7.75 -10.62
N HIS A 31 10.65 -7.38 -11.47
CA HIS A 31 11.67 -6.38 -11.14
C HIS A 31 11.08 -4.98 -10.93
N ASP A 32 10.13 -4.57 -11.77
CA ASP A 32 9.42 -3.30 -11.61
C ASP A 32 8.62 -3.28 -10.28
N LEU A 33 7.91 -4.38 -9.98
CA LEU A 33 7.14 -4.53 -8.74
C LEU A 33 8.03 -4.45 -7.51
N ALA A 34 9.18 -5.11 -7.52
CA ALA A 34 10.15 -5.05 -6.42
C ALA A 34 10.72 -3.65 -6.24
N ARG A 35 11.08 -2.98 -7.34
CA ARG A 35 11.64 -1.61 -7.33
C ARG A 35 10.63 -0.57 -6.84
N LEU A 36 9.35 -0.74 -7.19
CA LEU A 36 8.28 0.18 -6.79
C LEU A 36 7.68 -0.16 -5.42
N GLY A 37 7.89 -1.37 -4.90
CA GLY A 37 7.21 -1.89 -3.71
C GLY A 37 7.27 -0.98 -2.48
N LEU A 38 8.46 -0.47 -2.13
CA LEU A 38 8.61 0.45 -0.99
C LEU A 38 7.87 1.77 -1.22
N ARG A 39 7.99 2.33 -2.43
CA ARG A 39 7.28 3.58 -2.80
C ARG A 39 5.76 3.37 -2.75
N ALA A 40 5.27 2.25 -3.24
CA ALA A 40 3.87 1.89 -3.22
C ALA A 40 3.34 1.71 -1.79
N MET A 41 4.14 1.11 -0.89
CA MET A 41 3.78 0.95 0.52
C MET A 41 3.66 2.32 1.22
N PHE A 42 4.65 3.20 1.07
CA PHE A 42 4.57 4.55 1.64
C PHE A 42 3.42 5.37 1.06
N ALA A 43 3.18 5.28 -0.25
CA ALA A 43 2.03 5.94 -0.88
C ALA A 43 0.69 5.43 -0.31
N GLY A 44 0.57 4.12 -0.08
CA GLY A 44 -0.59 3.52 0.57
C GLY A 44 -0.78 4.00 2.00
N THR A 45 0.29 4.07 2.81
CA THR A 45 0.22 4.59 4.18
C THR A 45 -0.23 6.05 4.21
N LEU A 46 0.31 6.88 3.31
CA LEU A 46 -0.09 8.29 3.18
C LEU A 46 -1.56 8.42 2.76
N ALA A 47 -2.06 7.57 1.86
CA ALA A 47 -3.46 7.56 1.48
C ALA A 47 -4.39 7.23 2.65
N ASN A 48 -4.02 6.25 3.49
CA ASN A 48 -4.77 5.91 4.70
C ASN A 48 -4.78 7.08 5.70
N PHE A 49 -3.62 7.73 5.89
CA PHE A 49 -3.53 8.90 6.78
C PHE A 49 -4.31 10.09 6.25
N MET A 50 -4.27 10.37 4.96
CA MET A 50 -5.07 11.44 4.35
C MET A 50 -6.57 11.19 4.57
N THR A 51 -7.02 9.95 4.38
CA THR A 51 -8.41 9.54 4.65
C THR A 51 -8.76 9.73 6.13
N ALA A 52 -7.84 9.37 7.04
CA ALA A 52 -8.02 9.57 8.48
C ALA A 52 -8.09 11.05 8.88
N THR A 53 -7.30 11.91 8.25
CA THR A 53 -7.30 13.36 8.45
C THR A 53 -8.61 13.96 7.97
N ILE A 54 -9.09 13.58 6.77
CA ILE A 54 -10.38 14.06 6.24
C ILE A 54 -11.51 13.62 7.17
N ALA A 55 -11.53 12.35 7.56
CA ALA A 55 -12.55 11.85 8.49
C ALA A 55 -12.47 12.53 9.86
N GLY A 56 -11.28 12.84 10.37
CA GLY A 56 -11.10 13.56 11.63
C GLY A 56 -11.37 15.06 11.55
N PHE A 57 -11.35 15.66 10.36
CA PHE A 57 -11.72 17.06 10.13
C PHE A 57 -13.24 17.25 10.02
N LEU A 58 -13.94 16.25 9.49
CA LEU A 58 -15.40 16.28 9.29
C LEU A 58 -16.20 15.79 10.51
N LEU A 59 -15.56 15.09 11.44
CA LEU A 59 -16.12 14.63 12.71
C LEU A 59 -15.75 15.60 13.84
#